data_AF-A0A920QE07-F1
#
_entry.id   AF-A0A920QE07-F1
#
_cell.length_a   1.000
_cell.length_b   1.000
_cell.length_c   1.000
_cell.angle_alpha   90.00
_cell.angle_beta   90.00
_cell.angle_gamma   90.00
#
_symmetry.space_group_name_H-M   'P 1'
#
loop_
_entity.id
_entity.type
_entity.pdbx_description
1 polymer ?
#
loop_
_entity_poly.entity_id
_entity_poly.type
_entity_poly.pdbx_seq_one_letter_code
_entity_poly.pdbx_strand_id
1 'polypeptide(L)'
;MPEATSIQKRKRIPEWLRMKLPSSSAFTRTRSLLDELNLHTVCESAKCPNHLGVLEQRYGDVHDCRRLLHARLWFLCGEHPKPLPLEGDEPDRVAEATFRMKLGHVVINAVARDDLTDGGANHFRETIKAVRAGIPV
;
A
#
# COMPACT_ATOMS: atom_id res chain seq x y z
N MET A 1 -45.36 -2.55 -2.33
CA MET A 1 -44.56 -1.35 -2.66
C MET A 1 -43.46 -1.26 -1.61
N PRO A 2 -42.17 -1.44 -1.93
CA PRO A 2 -41.14 -1.30 -0.92
C PRO A 2 -40.98 0.19 -0.59
N GLU A 3 -41.01 0.49 0.69
CA GLU A 3 -40.99 1.82 1.29
C GLU A 3 -39.64 2.49 1.03
N ALA A 4 -39.65 3.66 0.42
CA ALA A 4 -38.45 4.38 0.04
C ALA A 4 -37.66 4.79 1.29
N THR A 5 -36.53 4.11 1.52
CA THR A 5 -35.61 4.43 2.62
C THR A 5 -35.04 5.84 2.40
N SER A 6 -35.45 6.80 3.23
CA SER A 6 -34.94 8.17 3.14
C SER A 6 -33.44 8.19 3.41
N ILE A 7 -32.66 8.68 2.44
CA ILE A 7 -31.20 8.77 2.55
C ILE A 7 -30.88 9.91 3.52
N GLN A 8 -30.60 9.59 4.78
CA GLN A 8 -30.16 10.57 5.76
C GLN A 8 -28.91 11.30 5.26
N LYS A 9 -28.98 12.63 5.26
CA LYS A 9 -27.90 13.51 4.83
C LYS A 9 -26.70 13.33 5.76
N ARG A 10 -25.59 12.79 5.23
CA ARG A 10 -24.36 12.57 6.00
C ARG A 10 -23.90 13.89 6.63
N LYS A 11 -23.58 13.87 7.93
CA LYS A 11 -22.99 15.03 8.63
C LYS A 11 -21.68 15.41 7.95
N ARG A 12 -21.45 16.71 7.75
CA ARG A 12 -20.21 17.21 7.14
C ARG A 12 -19.01 16.86 8.03
N ILE A 13 -17.89 16.51 7.39
CA ILE A 13 -16.61 16.30 8.07
C ILE A 13 -16.18 17.61 8.76
N PRO A 14 -15.86 17.59 10.08
CA PRO A 14 -15.35 18.74 10.81
C PRO A 14 -14.10 19.34 10.18
N GLU A 15 -13.88 20.63 10.35
CA GLU A 15 -12.75 21.33 9.70
C GLU A 15 -11.39 20.78 10.11
N TRP A 16 -11.20 20.44 11.39
CA TRP A 16 -9.95 19.87 11.92
C TRP A 16 -9.62 18.47 11.36
N LEU A 17 -10.58 17.75 10.78
CA LEU A 17 -10.39 16.44 10.16
C LEU A 17 -10.20 16.54 8.64
N ARG A 18 -10.33 17.74 8.06
CA ARG A 18 -10.06 17.97 6.65
C ARG A 18 -8.57 18.16 6.44
N MET A 19 -8.07 17.59 5.36
CA MET A 19 -6.69 17.79 4.93
C MET A 19 -6.65 18.43 3.56
N LYS A 20 -5.58 19.19 3.31
CA LYS A 20 -5.28 19.71 1.98
C LYS A 20 -4.66 18.58 1.16
N LEU A 21 -5.16 18.40 -0.07
CA LEU A 21 -4.56 17.48 -1.02
C LEU A 21 -3.24 18.10 -1.49
N PRO A 22 -2.10 17.40 -1.35
CA PRO A 22 -0.85 17.83 -1.96
C PRO A 22 -0.97 17.84 -3.49
N SER A 23 -0.30 18.78 -4.15
CA SER A 23 -0.33 18.94 -5.60
C SER A 23 0.90 18.36 -6.31
N SER A 24 1.65 17.46 -5.66
CA SER A 24 2.97 17.05 -6.14
C SER A 24 2.93 15.97 -7.23
N SER A 25 3.90 16.03 -8.14
CA SER A 25 4.16 15.02 -9.17
C SER A 25 4.76 13.72 -8.60
N ALA A 26 5.18 13.71 -7.33
CA ALA A 26 5.78 12.55 -6.66
C ALA A 26 4.76 11.42 -6.46
N PHE A 27 3.51 11.76 -6.19
CA PHE A 27 2.41 10.82 -6.11
C PHE A 27 2.22 10.07 -7.44
N THR A 28 2.09 10.80 -8.54
CA THR A 28 1.87 10.23 -9.87
C THR A 28 3.01 9.29 -10.25
N ARG A 29 4.27 9.68 -9.99
CA ARG A 29 5.44 8.83 -10.26
C ARG A 29 5.40 7.52 -9.46
N THR A 30 5.03 7.61 -8.18
CA THR A 30 4.94 6.42 -7.31
C THR A 30 3.82 5.51 -7.75
N ARG A 31 2.65 6.08 -8.07
CA ARG A 31 1.51 5.33 -8.59
C ARG A 31 1.85 4.60 -9.89
N SER A 32 2.43 5.31 -10.86
CA SER A 32 2.83 4.71 -12.13
C SER A 32 3.82 3.56 -11.94
N LEU A 33 4.75 3.67 -10.97
CA LEU A 33 5.68 2.58 -10.65
C LEU A 33 4.97 1.36 -10.03
N LEU A 34 4.02 1.59 -9.12
CA LEU A 34 3.26 0.51 -8.50
C LEU A 34 2.37 -0.20 -9.53
N ASP A 35 1.76 0.56 -10.44
CA ASP A 35 0.97 0.01 -11.56
C ASP A 35 1.88 -0.79 -12.51
N GLU A 36 3.08 -0.28 -12.84
CA GLU A 36 4.07 -0.96 -13.69
C GLU A 36 4.50 -2.30 -13.09
N LEU A 37 4.70 -2.37 -11.77
CA LEU A 37 5.14 -3.57 -11.05
C LEU A 37 3.97 -4.44 -10.58
N ASN A 38 2.73 -4.11 -10.94
CA ASN A 38 1.52 -4.80 -10.50
C ASN A 38 1.51 -5.01 -8.97
N LEU A 39 1.74 -3.93 -8.22
CA LEU A 39 1.79 -3.91 -6.77
C LEU A 39 0.66 -3.07 -6.19
N HIS A 40 0.10 -3.54 -5.09
CA HIS A 40 -0.96 -2.83 -4.37
C HIS A 40 -0.45 -2.28 -3.05
N THR A 41 -1.03 -1.15 -2.63
CA THR A 41 -0.78 -0.59 -1.30
C THR A 41 -2.05 -0.54 -0.47
N VAL A 42 -1.89 -0.66 0.84
CA VAL A 42 -3.01 -0.47 1.78
C VAL A 42 -3.57 0.94 1.67
N CYS A 43 -2.73 1.93 1.36
CA CYS A 43 -3.13 3.33 1.29
C CYS A 43 -4.14 3.57 0.17
N GLU A 44 -3.96 2.94 -1.00
CA GLU A 44 -4.91 3.00 -2.11
C GLU A 44 -6.18 2.22 -1.79
N SER A 45 -6.03 0.97 -1.32
CA SER A 45 -7.16 0.10 -1.04
C SER A 45 -8.09 0.66 0.05
N ALA A 46 -7.52 1.15 1.15
CA ALA A 46 -8.27 1.68 2.29
C ALA A 46 -8.74 3.12 2.07
N LYS A 47 -8.49 3.72 0.90
CA LYS A 47 -8.75 5.13 0.61
C LYS A 47 -8.21 6.04 1.71
N CYS A 48 -6.97 5.77 2.12
CA CYS A 48 -6.33 6.47 3.23
C CYS A 48 -6.30 7.97 2.95
N PRO A 49 -6.80 8.83 3.86
CA PRO A 49 -6.76 10.27 3.66
C PRO A 49 -5.29 10.74 3.47
N ASN A 50 -4.34 10.13 4.17
CA ASN A 50 -2.92 10.47 4.13
C ASN A 50 -2.15 9.92 2.93
N HIS A 51 -2.79 9.21 1.99
CA HIS A 51 -2.11 8.52 0.88
C HIS A 51 -1.19 9.43 0.07
N LEU A 52 -1.61 10.67 -0.17
CA LEU A 52 -0.83 11.64 -0.94
C LEU A 52 0.40 12.15 -0.16
N GLY A 53 0.26 12.37 1.15
CA GLY A 53 1.35 12.89 1.98
C GLY A 53 2.43 11.85 2.29
N VAL A 54 2.05 10.59 2.50
CA VAL A 54 3.00 9.50 2.81
C VAL A 54 3.92 9.20 1.63
N LEU A 55 3.41 9.29 0.40
CA LEU A 55 4.19 9.08 -0.82
C LEU A 55 5.03 10.30 -1.23
N GLU A 56 4.70 11.48 -0.69
CA GLU A 56 5.40 12.74 -0.96
C GLU A 56 6.50 13.05 0.05
N GLN A 57 6.36 12.62 1.31
CA GLN A 57 7.30 12.95 2.38
C GLN A 57 8.75 12.55 2.04
N ARG A 58 9.54 13.54 1.64
CA ARG A 58 10.98 13.56 1.84
C ARG A 58 11.23 14.05 3.26
N TYR A 59 11.62 13.15 4.16
CA TYR A 59 12.16 13.56 5.44
C TYR A 59 13.62 13.99 5.25
N GLY A 60 13.85 15.29 5.06
CA GLY A 60 15.13 15.99 5.31
C GLY A 60 16.33 15.64 4.41
N ASP A 61 17.23 16.63 4.24
CA ASP A 61 18.49 16.59 3.47
C ASP A 61 19.60 15.72 4.09
N VAL A 62 19.27 14.57 4.65
CA VAL A 62 20.25 13.62 5.17
C VAL A 62 19.91 12.25 4.61
N HIS A 63 20.93 11.43 4.37
CA HIS A 63 20.91 10.07 3.83
C HIS A 63 20.02 9.04 4.57
N ASP A 64 18.97 9.47 5.29
CA ASP A 64 18.04 8.65 6.08
C ASP A 64 16.58 8.89 5.63
N CYS A 65 16.38 8.95 4.31
CA CYS A 65 15.06 9.10 3.67
C CYS A 65 14.24 7.80 3.77
N ARG A 66 13.63 7.55 4.93
CA ARG A 66 12.66 6.47 5.18
C ARG A 66 11.31 6.73 4.50
N ARG A 67 11.28 6.65 3.17
CA ARG A 67 10.00 6.60 2.42
C ARG A 67 9.30 5.29 2.78
N LEU A 68 8.08 5.38 3.30
CA LEU A 68 7.36 4.22 3.82
C LEU A 68 6.44 3.65 2.74
N LEU A 69 6.87 2.59 2.05
CA LEU A 69 5.98 1.81 1.19
C LEU A 69 5.18 0.86 2.07
N HIS A 70 3.85 1.05 2.10
CA HIS A 70 2.93 0.03 2.58
C HIS A 70 2.64 -0.96 1.46
N ALA A 71 3.61 -1.84 1.17
CA ALA A 71 3.40 -2.93 0.22
C ALA A 71 2.34 -3.85 0.81
N ARG A 72 1.21 -3.99 0.11
CA ARG A 72 0.15 -4.92 0.47
C ARG A 72 0.38 -6.18 -0.36
N LEU A 73 0.78 -7.24 0.32
CA LEU A 73 0.77 -8.57 -0.25
C LEU A 73 -0.71 -8.97 -0.43
N TRP A 74 -1.17 -8.78 -1.65
CA TRP A 74 -2.48 -9.07 -2.23
C TRP A 74 -3.77 -8.45 -1.67
N PHE A 75 -4.74 -8.48 -2.60
CA PHE A 75 -6.08 -7.95 -2.50
C PHE A 75 -6.95 -8.66 -1.47
N LEU A 76 -7.54 -7.85 -0.58
CA LEU A 76 -8.99 -7.90 -0.37
C LEU A 76 -9.47 -6.51 0.03
N CYS A 77 -10.27 -5.88 -0.82
CA CYS A 77 -11.07 -4.72 -0.40
C CYS A 77 -12.46 -4.84 -1.03
N GLY A 78 -13.29 -5.71 -0.46
CA GLY A 78 -14.70 -5.89 -0.83
C GLY A 78 -15.02 -7.15 -1.63
N GLU A 79 -16.20 -7.72 -1.30
CA GLU A 79 -17.11 -8.62 -2.03
C GLU A 79 -16.58 -9.85 -2.81
N HIS A 80 -15.31 -10.23 -2.73
CA HIS A 80 -14.86 -11.50 -3.30
C HIS A 80 -14.85 -12.62 -2.24
N PRO A 81 -15.65 -13.70 -2.41
CA PRO A 81 -15.75 -14.78 -1.43
C PRO A 81 -14.49 -15.66 -1.34
N LYS A 82 -13.51 -15.52 -2.27
CA LYS A 82 -12.23 -16.23 -2.24
C LYS A 82 -11.06 -15.33 -2.66
N PRO A 83 -9.92 -15.37 -1.93
CA PRO A 83 -8.68 -14.72 -2.34
C PRO A 83 -8.13 -15.30 -3.65
N LEU A 84 -7.37 -14.49 -4.40
CA LEU A 84 -6.60 -14.96 -5.55
C LEU A 84 -5.39 -15.80 -5.10
N PRO A 85 -4.84 -16.68 -5.96
CA PRO A 85 -3.63 -17.44 -5.67
C PRO A 85 -2.43 -16.55 -5.34
N LEU A 86 -1.46 -17.08 -4.58
CA LEU A 86 -0.18 -16.39 -4.36
C LEU A 86 0.59 -16.28 -5.67
N GLU A 87 1.05 -15.07 -6.01
CA GLU A 87 2.03 -14.84 -7.07
C GLU A 87 3.45 -15.01 -6.52
N GLY A 88 4.18 -16.01 -7.02
CA GLY A 88 5.51 -16.35 -6.50
C GLY A 88 6.59 -15.30 -6.74
N ASP A 89 6.39 -14.41 -7.72
CA ASP A 89 7.31 -13.33 -8.09
C ASP A 89 6.99 -11.98 -7.41
N GLU A 90 5.90 -11.88 -6.65
CA GLU A 90 5.56 -10.67 -5.88
C GLU A 90 6.70 -10.19 -4.94
N PRO A 91 7.42 -11.08 -4.21
CA PRO A 91 8.55 -10.69 -3.37
C PRO A 91 9.63 -9.90 -4.12
N ASP A 92 9.94 -10.33 -5.35
CA ASP A 92 10.96 -9.71 -6.19
C ASP A 92 10.48 -8.35 -6.71
N ARG A 93 9.21 -8.25 -7.10
CA ARG A 93 8.61 -6.97 -7.53
C ARG A 93 8.60 -5.95 -6.38
N VAL A 94 8.32 -6.38 -5.14
CA VAL A 94 8.39 -5.51 -3.95
C VAL A 94 9.83 -5.04 -3.70
N ALA A 95 10.82 -5.92 -3.85
CA ALA A 95 12.23 -5.55 -3.75
C ALA A 95 12.62 -4.52 -4.82
N GLU A 96 12.20 -4.74 -6.06
CA GLU A 96 12.45 -3.83 -7.18
C GLU A 96 11.81 -2.45 -6.97
N ALA A 97 10.55 -2.41 -6.52
CA ALA A 97 9.88 -1.16 -6.16
C ALA A 97 10.67 -0.40 -5.08
N THR A 98 11.10 -1.14 -4.06
CA THR A 98 11.86 -0.58 -2.94
C THR A 98 13.19 0.02 -3.40
N PHE A 99 13.90 -0.69 -4.27
CA PHE A 99 15.16 -0.24 -4.86
C PHE A 99 14.98 0.99 -5.77
N ARG A 100 14.03 0.93 -6.71
CA ARG A 100 13.75 2.04 -7.66
C ARG A 100 13.29 3.31 -6.94
N MET A 101 12.53 3.15 -5.86
CA MET A 101 12.09 4.27 -5.03
C MET A 101 13.15 4.73 -4.01
N LYS A 102 14.27 4.01 -3.86
CA LYS A 102 15.35 4.31 -2.90
C LYS A 102 14.79 4.51 -1.48
N LEU A 103 13.98 3.57 -1.01
CA LEU A 103 13.34 3.65 0.31
C LEU A 103 14.33 3.25 1.42
N GLY A 104 14.46 4.06 2.46
CA GLY A 104 15.21 3.68 3.67
C GLY A 104 14.42 2.79 4.65
N HIS A 105 13.10 2.65 4.49
CA HIS A 105 12.27 1.85 5.39
C HIS A 105 10.99 1.38 4.69
N VAL A 106 10.65 0.10 4.80
CA VAL A 106 9.45 -0.46 4.15
C VAL A 106 8.58 -1.13 5.19
N VAL A 107 7.27 -0.89 5.12
CA VAL A 107 6.28 -1.55 5.96
C VAL A 107 5.49 -2.51 5.09
N ILE A 108 5.75 -3.81 5.26
CA ILE A 108 5.06 -4.86 4.52
C ILE A 108 3.82 -5.26 5.33
N ASN A 109 2.64 -5.25 4.70
CA ASN A 109 1.41 -5.74 5.29
C ASN A 109 0.69 -6.71 4.33
N ALA A 110 -0.29 -7.44 4.85
CA ALA A 110 -1.09 -8.36 4.07
C ALA A 110 -2.52 -8.44 4.62
N VAL A 111 -3.41 -9.02 3.82
CA VAL A 111 -4.70 -9.50 4.30
C VAL A 111 -4.55 -10.84 5.03
N ALA A 112 -5.52 -11.16 5.89
CA ALA A 112 -5.60 -12.50 6.46
C ALA A 112 -5.80 -13.53 5.33
N ARG A 113 -4.97 -14.58 5.33
CA ARG A 113 -4.98 -15.68 4.36
C ARG A 113 -5.32 -17.00 5.05
N ASP A 114 -6.53 -17.06 5.60
CA ASP A 114 -7.05 -18.26 6.26
C ASP A 114 -7.20 -19.47 5.31
N ASP A 115 -7.12 -19.21 4.00
CA ASP A 115 -7.10 -20.23 2.94
C ASP A 115 -5.74 -20.94 2.79
N LEU A 116 -4.66 -20.39 3.36
CA LEU A 116 -3.32 -20.98 3.32
C LEU A 116 -3.00 -21.72 4.61
N THR A 117 -2.28 -22.84 4.49
CA THR A 117 -1.86 -23.65 5.64
C THR A 117 -0.90 -22.92 6.58
N ASP A 118 -0.10 -21.99 6.06
CA ASP A 118 0.85 -21.16 6.82
C ASP A 118 0.37 -19.72 7.03
N GLY A 119 -0.87 -19.40 6.62
CA GLY A 119 -1.42 -18.05 6.69
C GLY A 119 -0.65 -17.00 5.86
N GLY A 120 0.23 -17.42 4.93
CA GLY A 120 1.08 -16.53 4.15
C GLY A 120 2.43 -16.19 4.81
N ALA A 121 2.80 -16.85 5.91
CA ALA A 121 4.04 -16.57 6.64
C ALA A 121 5.31 -16.76 5.79
N ASN A 122 5.38 -17.80 4.94
CA ASN A 122 6.50 -17.97 4.02
C ASN A 122 6.61 -16.80 3.04
N HIS A 123 5.48 -16.29 2.56
CA HIS A 123 5.46 -15.20 1.59
C HIS A 123 6.03 -13.90 2.17
N PHE A 124 5.67 -13.59 3.43
CA PHE A 124 6.30 -12.51 4.19
C PHE A 124 7.81 -12.72 4.32
N ARG A 125 8.25 -13.94 4.67
CA ARG A 125 9.68 -14.26 4.81
C ARG A 125 10.44 -14.02 3.52
N GLU A 126 9.93 -14.51 2.39
CA GLU A 126 10.58 -14.33 1.09
C GLU A 126 10.59 -12.86 0.67
N THR A 127 9.51 -12.11 0.91
CA THR A 127 9.47 -10.66 0.65
C THR A 127 10.51 -9.90 1.47
N ILE A 128 10.64 -10.20 2.77
CA ILE A 128 11.64 -9.56 3.63
C ILE A 128 13.06 -9.89 3.16
N LYS A 129 13.32 -11.14 2.75
CA LYS A 129 14.63 -11.55 2.22
C LYS A 129 14.96 -10.84 0.91
N ALA A 130 14.02 -10.81 -0.05
CA ALA A 130 14.20 -10.17 -1.34
C ALA A 130 14.50 -8.66 -1.16
N VAL A 131 13.72 -7.97 -0.34
CA VAL A 131 13.91 -6.55 -0.03
C VAL A 131 15.29 -6.30 0.60
N ARG A 132 15.70 -7.13 1.56
CA ARG A 132 17.03 -6.99 2.20
C ARG A 132 18.19 -7.31 1.26
N ALA A 133 18.02 -8.24 0.34
CA ALA A 133 19.04 -8.56 -0.66
C ALA A 133 19.20 -7.44 -1.70
N GLY A 134 18.12 -6.76 -2.06
CA GLY A 134 18.12 -5.67 -3.05
C GLY A 134 18.57 -4.30 -2.53
N ILE A 135 18.63 -4.09 -1.20
CA ILE A 135 19.08 -2.83 -0.60
C ILE A 135 20.50 -3.01 -0.05
N PRO A 136 21.52 -2.34 -0.63
CA PRO A 136 22.86 -2.34 -0.06
C PRO A 136 22.85 -1.63 1.31
N VAL A 137 23.54 -2.24 2.28
CA VAL A 137 23.71 -1.72 3.65
C VAL A 137 24.63 -0.51 3.68
#